data_AF-A0A6J5TZ37-F1
#
_entry.id   AF-A0A6J5TZ37-F1
#
_cell.length_a   1.000
_cell.length_b   1.000
_cell.length_c   1.000
_cell.angle_alpha   90.00
_cell.angle_beta   90.00
_cell.angle_gamma   90.00
#
_symmetry.space_group_name_H-M   'P 1'
#
loop_
_entity.id
_entity.type
_entity.pdbx_description
1 polymer ?
#
loop_
_entity_poly.entity_id
_entity_poly.type
_entity_poly.pdbx_seq_one_letter_code
_entity_poly.pdbx_strand_id
1 'polypeptide(L)'
;MEVEEEKIKQTKWKRRSSSSSSKSSSCLINNLDDGCLMHIFSFLPPIPDRYNTALVCHRWLFLACHPRLWLRVERSVKDRLEEPGVFPDIETAVAAARPGDTILIAAGGRHLASNIQIKKRLCLIGGGELPDETTLFCSRASDSALELLSTCKLANLTVKAELGCCLLHRNGRLTIEGCVLQCESNPLDHLSCPIVSTASSQTVFPSSVKCSKDGVSVFRTRIEGGAKAVLTSGDLTLQRVRVIYARTSIFFWFDVEHQ
;
A
#
# COMPACT_ATOMS: atom_id res chain seq x y z
N MET A 1 -29.86 5.48 57.22
CA MET A 1 -29.44 4.37 58.10
C MET A 1 -29.34 3.17 57.17
N GLU A 2 -28.22 2.94 56.47
CA GLU A 2 -26.95 2.40 57.03
C GLU A 2 -27.27 1.21 57.94
N VAL A 3 -26.80 -0.03 57.79
CA VAL A 3 -25.66 -0.71 57.14
C VAL A 3 -26.08 -2.21 57.19
N GLU A 4 -25.72 -3.15 56.30
CA GLU A 4 -24.61 -4.13 56.43
C GLU A 4 -24.89 -5.29 55.44
N GLU A 5 -24.06 -5.47 54.41
CA GLU A 5 -23.14 -6.62 54.21
C GLU A 5 -23.66 -8.03 54.57
N GLU A 6 -23.63 -8.97 53.61
CA GLU A 6 -22.65 -10.07 53.64
C GLU A 6 -22.75 -11.08 52.46
N LYS A 7 -21.57 -11.33 51.88
CA LYS A 7 -21.03 -12.61 51.37
C LYS A 7 -21.54 -13.21 50.05
N ILE A 8 -20.84 -12.76 49.00
CA ILE A 8 -20.61 -13.47 47.74
C ILE A 8 -19.98 -14.86 48.02
N LYS A 9 -20.72 -15.93 47.77
CA LYS A 9 -20.20 -17.31 47.82
C LYS A 9 -19.32 -17.58 46.60
N GLN A 10 -18.02 -17.63 46.82
CA GLN A 10 -17.02 -18.17 45.89
C GLN A 10 -17.32 -19.65 45.58
N THR A 11 -17.76 -19.95 44.36
CA THR A 11 -17.79 -21.30 43.82
C THR A 11 -16.38 -21.72 43.40
N LYS A 12 -15.68 -22.39 44.33
CA LYS A 12 -14.41 -23.08 44.09
C LYS A 12 -14.61 -24.17 43.02
N TRP A 13 -14.23 -23.89 41.77
CA TRP A 13 -13.92 -24.94 40.81
C TRP A 13 -12.59 -25.59 41.19
N LYS A 14 -12.68 -26.77 41.84
CA LYS A 14 -11.56 -27.67 42.09
C LYS A 14 -10.89 -28.02 40.75
N ARG A 15 -9.74 -27.41 40.47
CA ARG A 15 -8.83 -27.87 39.42
C ARG A 15 -8.35 -29.27 39.79
N ARG A 16 -8.80 -30.27 39.04
CA ARG A 16 -8.19 -31.60 39.06
C ARG A 16 -6.80 -31.47 38.46
N SER A 17 -5.78 -31.52 39.31
CA SER A 17 -4.39 -31.71 38.91
C SER A 17 -4.23 -33.16 38.42
N SER A 18 -4.39 -33.37 37.12
CA SER A 18 -3.85 -34.57 36.46
C SER A 18 -2.42 -34.27 36.04
N SER A 19 -1.47 -34.74 36.84
CA SER A 19 -0.08 -34.92 36.42
C SER A 19 -0.02 -35.97 35.32
N SER A 20 -0.20 -35.55 34.07
CA SER A 20 0.18 -36.32 32.90
C SER A 20 1.38 -35.65 32.26
N SER A 21 2.54 -36.26 32.47
CA SER A 21 3.82 -35.94 31.85
C SER A 21 3.82 -36.25 30.35
N SER A 22 2.89 -35.68 29.59
CA SER A 22 3.10 -35.46 28.17
C SER A 22 3.94 -34.21 28.08
N LYS A 23 5.24 -34.35 27.80
CA LYS A 23 6.07 -33.23 27.31
C LYS A 23 5.25 -32.58 26.21
N SER A 24 4.62 -31.45 26.51
CA SER A 24 4.00 -30.65 25.48
C SER A 24 5.13 -30.38 24.52
N SER A 25 5.04 -30.91 23.31
CA SER A 25 5.68 -30.34 22.15
C SER A 25 5.10 -28.93 22.03
N SER A 26 5.52 -28.04 22.94
CA SER A 26 5.43 -26.60 22.81
C SER A 26 6.15 -26.36 21.51
N CYS A 27 5.36 -26.28 20.44
CA CYS A 27 5.72 -26.11 19.06
C CYS A 27 7.10 -25.44 18.97
N LEU A 28 8.14 -26.24 18.67
CA LEU A 28 9.55 -25.81 18.69
C LEU A 28 9.77 -24.56 17.84
N ILE A 29 8.92 -24.36 16.83
CA ILE A 29 8.91 -23.20 15.94
C ILE A 29 8.57 -21.88 16.64
N ASN A 30 7.78 -21.91 17.72
CA ASN A 30 7.48 -20.72 18.53
C ASN A 30 8.64 -20.35 19.47
N ASN A 31 9.58 -21.27 19.69
CA ASN A 31 10.80 -21.02 20.46
C ASN A 31 11.95 -20.49 19.59
N LEU A 32 11.80 -20.43 18.26
CA LEU A 32 12.77 -19.77 17.39
C LEU A 32 12.86 -18.29 17.74
N ASP A 33 14.05 -17.71 17.61
CA ASP A 33 14.26 -16.27 17.72
C ASP A 33 13.65 -15.53 16.51
N ASP A 34 13.40 -14.24 16.70
CA ASP A 34 12.80 -13.40 15.66
C ASP A 34 13.70 -13.28 14.42
N GLY A 35 15.03 -13.34 14.58
CA GLY A 35 15.99 -13.28 13.49
C GLY A 35 15.90 -14.50 12.57
N CYS A 36 15.86 -15.71 13.14
CA CYS A 36 15.68 -16.94 12.38
C CYS A 36 14.32 -16.99 11.67
N LEU A 37 13.23 -16.61 12.34
CA LEU A 37 11.90 -16.55 11.71
C LEU A 37 11.86 -15.58 10.53
N MET A 38 12.45 -14.40 10.70
CA MET A 38 12.61 -13.40 9.64
C MET A 38 13.40 -13.93 8.44
N HIS A 39 14.48 -14.65 8.70
CA HIS A 39 15.28 -15.27 7.64
C HIS A 39 14.46 -16.31 6.86
N ILE A 40 13.69 -17.15 7.54
CA ILE A 40 12.77 -18.10 6.90
C ILE A 40 11.74 -17.36 6.03
N PHE A 41 11.12 -16.29 6.56
CA PHE A 41 10.12 -15.52 5.83
C PHE A 41 10.67 -14.80 4.59
N SER A 42 11.98 -14.51 4.56
CA SER A 42 12.65 -13.91 3.40
C SER A 42 12.64 -14.82 2.16
N PHE A 43 12.62 -16.14 2.35
CA PHE A 43 12.54 -17.11 1.25
C PHE A 43 11.11 -17.34 0.75
N LEU A 44 10.11 -16.98 1.54
CA LEU A 44 8.70 -17.17 1.18
C LEU A 44 8.23 -16.07 0.22
N PRO A 45 7.46 -16.40 -0.84
CA PRO A 45 6.81 -15.39 -1.65
C PRO A 45 5.78 -14.61 -0.81
N PRO A 46 5.56 -13.31 -1.10
CA PRO A 46 4.62 -12.46 -0.36
C PRO A 46 3.20 -13.05 -0.31
N ILE A 47 2.75 -13.59 -1.45
CA ILE A 47 1.47 -14.27 -1.57
C ILE A 47 1.72 -15.62 -2.27
N PRO A 48 1.10 -16.72 -1.81
CA PRO A 48 0.22 -16.81 -0.64
C PRO A 48 0.98 -17.08 0.68
N ASP A 49 2.23 -17.51 0.62
CA ASP A 49 2.89 -18.17 1.76
C ASP A 49 3.17 -17.21 2.91
N ARG A 50 3.81 -16.05 2.65
CA ARG A 50 4.10 -15.05 3.69
C ARG A 50 2.81 -14.42 4.24
N TYR A 51 1.78 -14.27 3.40
CA TYR A 51 0.45 -13.87 3.86
C TYR A 51 -0.14 -14.90 4.83
N ASN A 52 -0.04 -16.20 4.52
CA ASN A 52 -0.52 -17.26 5.40
C ASN A 52 0.29 -17.32 6.70
N THR A 53 1.60 -17.10 6.69
CA THR A 53 2.40 -17.04 7.93
C THR A 53 1.97 -15.89 8.82
N ALA A 54 1.60 -14.74 8.24
CA ALA A 54 1.10 -13.60 8.98
C ALA A 54 -0.23 -13.87 9.72
N LEU A 55 -1.03 -14.85 9.27
CA LEU A 55 -2.30 -15.21 9.90
C LEU A 55 -2.15 -16.11 11.15
N VAL A 56 -0.97 -16.67 11.39
CA VAL A 56 -0.76 -17.67 12.46
C VAL A 56 -0.88 -17.03 13.85
N CYS A 57 -0.18 -15.93 14.11
CA CYS A 57 -0.27 -15.18 15.35
C CYS A 57 0.26 -13.74 15.20
N HIS A 58 0.00 -12.89 16.20
CA HIS A 58 0.45 -11.49 16.19
C HIS A 58 1.96 -11.31 16.03
N ARG A 59 2.76 -12.21 16.62
CA ARG A 59 4.23 -12.18 16.49
C ARG A 59 4.65 -12.45 15.05
N TRP A 60 4.05 -13.45 14.41
CA TRP A 60 4.37 -13.81 13.03
C TRP A 60 3.89 -12.75 12.04
N LEU A 61 2.72 -12.14 12.29
CA LEU A 61 2.24 -10.98 11.55
C LEU A 61 3.29 -9.84 11.54
N PHE A 62 3.79 -9.48 12.72
CA PHE A 62 4.78 -8.40 12.84
C PHE A 62 6.06 -8.68 12.06
N LEU A 63 6.57 -9.92 12.13
CA LEU A 63 7.79 -10.32 11.43
C LEU A 63 7.57 -10.49 9.91
N ALA A 64 6.47 -11.12 9.50
CA ALA A 64 6.14 -11.32 8.09
C ALA A 64 5.94 -10.00 7.33
N CYS A 65 5.52 -8.94 8.03
CA CYS A 65 5.35 -7.60 7.47
C CYS A 65 6.55 -6.66 7.72
N HIS A 66 7.65 -7.17 8.28
CA HIS A 66 8.75 -6.32 8.71
C HIS A 66 9.46 -5.63 7.51
N PRO A 67 9.84 -4.34 7.60
CA PRO A 67 10.39 -3.56 6.48
C PRO A 67 11.65 -4.12 5.82
N ARG A 68 12.41 -4.96 6.52
CA ARG A 68 13.60 -5.67 5.99
C ARG A 68 13.27 -6.64 4.85
N LEU A 69 12.00 -7.05 4.73
CA LEU A 69 11.53 -7.95 3.67
C LEU A 69 11.00 -7.20 2.44
N TRP A 70 11.02 -5.87 2.46
CA TRP A 70 10.55 -5.01 1.37
C TRP A 70 11.68 -4.73 0.39
N LEU A 71 11.30 -4.51 -0.86
CA LEU A 71 12.24 -4.05 -1.88
C LEU A 71 12.50 -2.56 -1.66
N ARG A 72 13.71 -2.09 -1.92
CA ARG A 72 14.12 -0.70 -1.68
C ARG A 72 14.59 -0.06 -2.97
N VAL A 73 14.20 1.19 -3.21
CA VAL A 73 14.69 1.99 -4.33
C VAL A 73 15.62 3.07 -3.78
N GLU A 74 16.90 2.98 -4.12
CA GLU A 74 17.96 3.91 -3.66
C GLU A 74 18.74 4.45 -4.86
N ARG A 75 18.89 5.79 -4.94
CA ARG A 75 19.59 6.41 -6.09
C ARG A 75 21.10 6.39 -6.01
N SER A 76 21.64 6.36 -4.79
CA SER A 76 23.08 6.40 -4.57
C SER A 76 23.56 5.02 -4.19
N VAL A 77 23.77 4.15 -5.18
CA VAL A 77 24.64 2.98 -5.01
C VAL A 77 26.09 3.49 -5.00
N LYS A 78 26.46 4.30 -4.01
CA LYS A 78 27.86 4.56 -3.69
C LYS A 78 28.29 3.47 -2.72
N ASP A 79 29.03 2.50 -3.23
CA ASP A 79 29.84 1.55 -2.46
C ASP A 79 29.13 0.58 -1.49
N ARG A 80 28.00 0.00 -1.89
CA ARG A 80 27.53 -1.22 -1.23
C ARG A 80 27.34 -2.31 -2.27
N LEU A 81 28.02 -3.44 -2.08
CA LEU A 81 27.73 -4.68 -2.80
C LEU A 81 26.21 -4.81 -2.93
N GLU A 82 25.72 -5.06 -4.13
CA GLU A 82 24.30 -5.20 -4.49
C GLU A 82 23.55 -5.99 -3.41
N GLU A 83 22.97 -5.29 -2.43
CA GLU A 83 22.20 -5.93 -1.38
C GLU A 83 20.93 -6.49 -2.05
N PRO A 84 20.61 -7.78 -1.86
CA PRO A 84 19.47 -8.39 -2.52
C PRO A 84 18.19 -7.64 -2.13
N GLY A 85 17.49 -7.11 -3.13
CA GLY A 85 16.26 -6.34 -2.95
C GLY A 85 16.43 -4.81 -2.97
N VAL A 86 17.64 -4.29 -3.20
CA VAL A 86 17.87 -2.85 -3.46
C VAL A 86 18.00 -2.61 -4.97
N PHE A 87 17.28 -1.62 -5.48
CA PHE A 87 17.22 -1.27 -6.90
C PHE A 87 17.54 0.20 -7.12
N PRO A 88 18.15 0.57 -8.26
CA PRO A 88 18.47 1.96 -8.58
C PRO A 88 17.22 2.79 -8.91
N ASP A 89 16.22 2.15 -9.53
CA ASP A 89 15.06 2.81 -10.11
C ASP A 89 13.76 2.08 -9.77
N ILE A 90 12.65 2.81 -9.86
CA ILE A 90 11.32 2.26 -9.57
C ILE A 90 10.91 1.23 -10.61
N GLU A 91 11.24 1.46 -11.88
CA GLU A 91 10.92 0.54 -12.96
C GLU A 91 11.57 -0.83 -12.77
N THR A 92 12.85 -0.85 -12.40
CA THR A 92 13.59 -2.09 -12.15
C THR A 92 13.08 -2.81 -10.90
N ALA A 93 12.74 -2.07 -9.83
CA ALA A 93 12.09 -2.64 -8.66
C ALA A 93 10.70 -3.23 -8.98
N VAL A 94 9.89 -2.51 -9.76
CA VAL A 94 8.58 -2.98 -10.21
C VAL A 94 8.75 -4.21 -11.10
N ALA A 95 9.75 -4.29 -11.96
CA ALA A 95 10.02 -5.46 -12.78
C ALA A 95 10.37 -6.69 -11.91
N ALA A 96 11.27 -6.53 -10.94
CA ALA A 96 11.74 -7.61 -10.07
C ALA A 96 10.71 -8.06 -9.01
N ALA A 97 9.76 -7.20 -8.64
CA ALA A 97 8.81 -7.50 -7.58
C ALA A 97 7.91 -8.73 -7.86
N ARG A 98 7.44 -9.39 -6.82
CA ARG A 98 6.44 -10.46 -6.89
C ARG A 98 5.07 -9.90 -6.53
N PRO A 99 3.96 -10.53 -6.95
CA PRO A 99 2.63 -10.11 -6.51
C PRO A 99 2.52 -10.13 -4.98
N GLY A 100 2.14 -9.00 -4.40
CA GLY A 100 2.05 -8.76 -2.95
C GLY A 100 3.29 -8.09 -2.34
N ASP A 101 4.34 -7.84 -3.11
CA ASP A 101 5.52 -7.14 -2.60
C ASP A 101 5.23 -5.68 -2.26
N THR A 102 6.00 -5.18 -1.29
CA THR A 102 6.07 -3.77 -0.93
C THR A 102 7.41 -3.21 -1.39
N ILE A 103 7.36 -2.07 -2.08
CA ILE A 103 8.52 -1.33 -2.56
C ILE A 103 8.60 -0.02 -1.76
N LEU A 104 9.68 0.13 -1.01
CA LEU A 104 10.01 1.32 -0.24
C LEU A 104 10.91 2.23 -1.07
N ILE A 105 10.47 3.46 -1.29
CA ILE A 105 11.18 4.44 -2.10
C ILE A 105 11.99 5.34 -1.16
N ALA A 106 13.31 5.40 -1.33
CA ALA A 106 14.16 6.21 -0.45
C ALA A 106 13.80 7.71 -0.50
N ALA A 107 13.83 8.35 0.67
CA ALA A 107 13.61 9.77 0.86
C ALA A 107 14.77 10.62 0.32
N GLY A 108 14.51 11.91 0.11
CA GLY A 108 15.55 12.90 -0.19
C GLY A 108 15.85 13.11 -1.67
N GLY A 109 14.92 12.77 -2.58
CA GLY A 109 15.12 13.13 -3.98
C GLY A 109 13.90 12.98 -4.90
N ARG A 110 14.08 13.43 -6.16
CA ARG A 110 13.17 13.25 -7.33
C ARG A 110 13.38 11.99 -8.20
N HIS A 111 12.54 10.97 -8.04
CA HIS A 111 12.64 9.70 -8.76
C HIS A 111 11.91 9.84 -10.09
N LEU A 112 12.56 9.50 -11.20
CA LEU A 112 11.92 9.57 -12.50
C LEU A 112 10.86 8.47 -12.60
N ALA A 113 9.64 8.85 -12.96
CA ALA A 113 8.54 7.93 -13.19
C ALA A 113 7.80 8.34 -14.45
N SER A 114 8.08 7.65 -15.55
CA SER A 114 7.48 7.89 -16.87
C SER A 114 6.83 6.60 -17.36
N ASN A 115 5.50 6.57 -17.41
CA ASN A 115 4.68 5.45 -17.89
C ASN A 115 5.02 4.09 -17.25
N ILE A 116 5.33 4.06 -15.94
CA ILE A 116 5.66 2.80 -15.26
C ILE A 116 4.41 1.93 -15.15
N GLN A 117 4.45 0.74 -15.75
CA GLN A 117 3.31 -0.18 -15.80
C GLN A 117 3.31 -1.16 -14.63
N ILE A 118 2.31 -1.05 -13.75
CA ILE A 118 2.10 -1.97 -12.63
C ILE A 118 1.04 -3.01 -13.01
N LYS A 119 1.50 -4.19 -13.42
CA LYS A 119 0.66 -5.32 -13.87
C LYS A 119 0.37 -6.36 -12.78
N LYS A 120 1.00 -6.23 -11.62
CA LYS A 120 0.88 -7.15 -10.48
C LYS A 120 0.49 -6.38 -9.23
N ARG A 121 -0.04 -7.10 -8.23
CA ARG A 121 -0.45 -6.47 -6.98
C ARG A 121 0.78 -5.95 -6.24
N LEU A 122 0.87 -4.65 -5.97
CA LEU A 122 2.04 -4.03 -5.31
C LEU A 122 1.64 -2.93 -4.33
N CYS A 123 2.49 -2.72 -3.33
CA CYS A 123 2.41 -1.57 -2.42
C CYS A 123 3.64 -0.68 -2.63
N LEU A 124 3.45 0.57 -3.05
CA LEU A 124 4.53 1.57 -3.12
C LEU A 124 4.41 2.51 -1.93
N ILE A 125 5.49 2.64 -1.16
CA ILE A 125 5.54 3.48 0.03
C ILE A 125 6.73 4.42 -0.06
N GLY A 126 6.52 5.72 0.14
CA GLY A 126 7.62 6.66 0.32
C GLY A 126 8.23 6.50 1.72
N GLY A 127 9.57 6.39 1.77
CA GLY A 127 10.34 6.23 3.01
C GLY A 127 10.65 7.54 3.75
N GLY A 128 10.07 8.67 3.34
CA GLY A 128 10.19 9.94 4.06
C GLY A 128 9.31 10.01 5.30
N GLU A 129 9.59 10.92 6.23
CA GLU A 129 8.66 11.23 7.33
C GLU A 129 7.44 11.99 6.79
N LEU A 130 7.67 12.80 5.74
CA LEU A 130 6.65 13.52 5.00
C LEU A 130 6.58 13.02 3.54
N PRO A 131 5.40 13.05 2.91
CA PRO A 131 5.27 12.61 1.51
C PRO A 131 6.12 13.45 0.54
N ASP A 132 6.35 14.73 0.89
CA ASP A 132 7.13 15.69 0.10
C ASP A 132 8.62 15.34 0.01
N GLU A 133 9.14 14.49 0.89
CA GLU A 133 10.53 14.03 0.87
C GLU A 133 10.77 12.94 -0.19
N THR A 134 9.70 12.27 -0.62
CA THR A 134 9.74 11.24 -1.67
C THR A 134 8.91 11.68 -2.87
N THR A 135 9.59 12.26 -3.85
CA THR A 135 8.92 12.80 -5.04
C THR A 135 9.13 11.90 -6.25
N LEU A 136 8.04 11.47 -6.87
CA LEU A 136 8.00 10.87 -8.19
C LEU A 136 7.77 11.97 -9.20
N PHE A 137 8.59 12.04 -10.22
CA PHE A 137 8.56 13.10 -11.21
C PHE A 137 8.34 12.52 -12.60
N CYS A 138 7.27 12.96 -13.25
CA CYS A 138 6.88 12.60 -14.60
C CYS A 138 7.11 13.78 -15.54
N SER A 139 7.95 13.58 -16.56
CA SER A 139 8.31 14.61 -17.53
C SER A 139 7.21 14.78 -18.60
N ARG A 140 7.27 15.88 -19.35
CA ARG A 140 6.30 16.21 -20.42
C ARG A 140 6.14 15.17 -21.53
N ALA A 141 7.12 14.28 -21.70
CA ALA A 141 7.09 13.27 -22.76
C ALA A 141 6.23 12.04 -22.42
N SER A 142 5.75 11.94 -21.17
CA SER A 142 4.97 10.82 -20.66
C SER A 142 3.50 11.18 -20.44
N ASP A 143 2.60 10.27 -20.80
CA ASP A 143 1.16 10.42 -20.60
C ASP A 143 0.76 10.31 -19.12
N SER A 144 1.48 9.48 -18.37
CA SER A 144 1.20 9.21 -16.96
C SER A 144 2.48 8.89 -16.18
N ALA A 145 2.52 9.22 -14.89
CA ALA A 145 3.66 8.79 -14.06
C ALA A 145 3.61 7.29 -13.79
N LEU A 146 2.44 6.81 -13.34
CA LEU A 146 2.17 5.40 -13.06
C LEU A 146 0.91 4.94 -13.81
N GLU A 147 1.04 3.84 -14.54
CA GLU A 147 -0.07 3.15 -15.20
C GLU A 147 -0.41 1.87 -14.44
N LEU A 148 -1.61 1.81 -13.88
CA LEU A 148 -2.06 0.80 -12.95
C LEU A 148 -3.02 -0.17 -13.64
N LEU A 149 -2.54 -1.38 -13.89
CA LEU A 149 -3.31 -2.47 -14.50
C LEU A 149 -3.64 -3.59 -13.49
N SER A 150 -3.36 -3.37 -12.21
CA SER A 150 -3.64 -4.31 -11.12
C SER A 150 -3.89 -3.56 -9.81
N THR A 151 -4.30 -4.29 -8.78
CA THR A 151 -4.55 -3.73 -7.45
C THR A 151 -3.27 -3.17 -6.85
N CYS A 152 -3.24 -1.88 -6.54
CA CYS A 152 -2.04 -1.22 -6.05
C CYS A 152 -2.37 -0.27 -4.89
N LYS A 153 -1.48 -0.23 -3.89
CA LYS A 153 -1.53 0.76 -2.82
C LYS A 153 -0.37 1.73 -2.99
N LEU A 154 -0.66 3.02 -2.97
CA LEU A 154 0.31 4.10 -2.93
C LEU A 154 0.17 4.81 -1.58
N ALA A 155 1.28 4.95 -0.86
CA ALA A 155 1.28 5.62 0.42
C ALA A 155 2.48 6.55 0.61
N ASN A 156 2.24 7.66 1.31
CA ASN A 156 3.28 8.57 1.80
C ASN A 156 4.27 9.03 0.72
N LEU A 157 3.79 9.37 -0.48
CA LEU A 157 4.64 9.82 -1.57
C LEU A 157 4.00 10.99 -2.33
N THR A 158 4.84 11.79 -2.96
CA THR A 158 4.42 12.91 -3.80
C THR A 158 4.60 12.53 -5.27
N VAL A 159 3.55 12.62 -6.08
CA VAL A 159 3.64 12.43 -7.55
C VAL A 159 3.45 13.78 -8.23
N LYS A 160 4.45 14.17 -9.03
CA LYS A 160 4.47 15.40 -9.81
C LYS A 160 4.42 15.06 -11.29
N ALA A 161 3.47 15.64 -12.02
CA ALA A 161 3.35 15.51 -13.47
C ALA A 161 3.31 16.88 -14.15
N GLU A 162 4.13 17.07 -15.19
CA GLU A 162 4.23 18.36 -15.91
C GLU A 162 3.19 18.56 -17.02
N LEU A 163 2.83 17.50 -17.75
CA LEU A 163 1.91 17.58 -18.91
C LEU A 163 0.89 16.42 -18.97
N GLY A 164 1.13 15.34 -18.22
CA GLY A 164 0.27 14.17 -18.13
C GLY A 164 -0.50 14.06 -16.80
N CYS A 165 -1.11 12.90 -16.57
CA CYS A 165 -1.75 12.57 -15.30
C CYS A 165 -0.74 11.99 -14.30
N CYS A 166 -0.98 12.18 -13.00
CA CYS A 166 -0.13 11.53 -11.99
C CYS A 166 -0.37 10.02 -12.01
N LEU A 167 -1.64 9.61 -12.02
CA LEU A 167 -2.05 8.21 -11.89
C LEU A 167 -3.08 7.86 -12.96
N LEU A 168 -2.76 6.86 -13.78
CA LEU A 168 -3.68 6.27 -14.76
C LEU A 168 -4.14 4.90 -14.27
N HIS A 169 -5.39 4.81 -13.83
CA HIS A 169 -6.00 3.58 -13.36
C HIS A 169 -6.81 2.90 -14.46
N ARG A 170 -6.46 1.65 -14.81
CA ARG A 170 -7.15 0.86 -15.84
C ARG A 170 -7.84 -0.39 -15.32
N ASN A 171 -7.34 -1.01 -14.25
CA ASN A 171 -7.88 -2.28 -13.73
C ASN A 171 -7.44 -2.50 -12.27
N GLY A 172 -8.28 -3.15 -11.49
CA GLY A 172 -8.05 -3.49 -10.09
C GLY A 172 -8.53 -2.43 -9.11
N ARG A 173 -8.03 -2.52 -7.87
CA ARG A 173 -8.31 -1.54 -6.82
C ARG A 173 -7.07 -0.68 -6.55
N LEU A 174 -7.18 0.62 -6.75
CA LEU A 174 -6.15 1.59 -6.39
C LEU A 174 -6.48 2.21 -5.03
N THR A 175 -5.55 2.13 -4.08
CA THR A 175 -5.66 2.84 -2.80
C THR A 175 -4.57 3.90 -2.71
N ILE A 176 -4.95 5.15 -2.50
CA ILE A 176 -4.03 6.29 -2.37
C ILE A 176 -4.17 6.83 -0.95
N GLU A 177 -3.11 6.78 -0.16
CA GLU A 177 -3.15 7.13 1.26
C GLU A 177 -2.03 8.10 1.65
N GLY A 178 -2.38 9.29 2.15
CA GLY A 178 -1.37 10.23 2.65
C GLY A 178 -0.42 10.73 1.57
N CYS A 179 -0.84 10.74 0.31
CA CYS A 179 -0.03 11.16 -0.82
C CYS A 179 -0.27 12.63 -1.18
N VAL A 180 0.60 13.18 -2.01
CA VAL A 180 0.44 14.50 -2.62
C VAL A 180 0.48 14.34 -4.13
N LEU A 181 -0.59 14.71 -4.83
CA LEU A 181 -0.65 14.66 -6.28
C LEU A 181 -0.62 16.09 -6.81
N GLN A 182 0.41 16.41 -7.60
CA GLN A 182 0.68 17.74 -8.10
C GLN A 182 0.77 17.71 -9.63
N CYS A 183 -0.18 18.36 -10.29
CA CYS A 183 -0.08 18.69 -11.70
C CYS A 183 0.47 20.10 -11.84
N GLU A 184 1.58 20.27 -12.56
CA GLU A 184 2.20 21.59 -12.75
C GLU A 184 1.30 22.50 -13.59
N SER A 185 1.27 23.79 -13.24
CA SER A 185 0.51 24.81 -13.97
C SER A 185 1.17 25.11 -15.32
N ASN A 186 0.50 24.72 -16.40
CA ASN A 186 0.94 24.88 -17.78
C ASN A 186 -0.24 25.42 -18.62
N PRO A 187 -0.05 26.03 -19.80
CA PRO A 187 -1.16 26.62 -20.56
C PRO A 187 -2.22 25.60 -21.04
N LEU A 188 -1.97 24.30 -20.83
CA LEU A 188 -2.90 23.18 -21.07
C LEU A 188 -3.57 22.67 -19.78
N ASP A 189 -3.62 23.45 -18.71
CA ASP A 189 -4.18 23.09 -17.39
C ASP A 189 -5.62 22.54 -17.43
N HIS A 190 -6.38 22.88 -18.48
CA HIS A 190 -7.73 22.36 -18.72
C HIS A 190 -7.76 20.86 -19.06
N LEU A 191 -6.61 20.26 -19.41
CA LEU A 191 -6.46 18.84 -19.74
C LEU A 191 -5.77 18.03 -18.63
N SER A 192 -5.07 18.68 -17.69
CA SER A 192 -4.37 17.98 -16.62
C SER A 192 -5.36 17.55 -15.52
N CYS A 193 -5.38 16.25 -15.27
CA CYS A 193 -6.15 15.61 -14.20
C CYS A 193 -5.18 14.72 -13.40
N PRO A 194 -5.01 14.93 -12.08
CA PRO A 194 -4.08 14.14 -11.28
C PRO A 194 -4.41 12.64 -11.30
N ILE A 195 -5.69 12.29 -11.19
CA ILE A 195 -6.16 10.90 -11.24
C ILE A 195 -7.06 10.73 -12.45
N VAL A 196 -6.72 9.78 -13.31
CA VAL A 196 -7.57 9.36 -14.44
C VAL A 196 -7.90 7.88 -14.27
N SER A 197 -9.18 7.54 -14.21
CA SER A 197 -9.63 6.15 -14.17
C SER A 197 -10.39 5.81 -15.45
N THR A 198 -9.84 4.88 -16.24
CA THR A 198 -10.47 4.33 -17.43
C THR A 198 -10.91 2.88 -17.25
N ALA A 199 -10.94 2.39 -16.00
CA ALA A 199 -11.43 1.06 -15.70
C ALA A 199 -12.91 0.95 -16.11
N SER A 200 -13.23 -0.03 -16.95
CA SER A 200 -14.59 -0.31 -17.39
C SER A 200 -15.07 -1.61 -16.76
N SER A 201 -16.37 -1.72 -16.49
CA SER A 201 -16.98 -2.94 -15.97
C SER A 201 -16.87 -4.15 -16.92
N GLN A 202 -16.31 -3.98 -18.13
CA GLN A 202 -16.26 -4.99 -19.18
C GLN A 202 -14.87 -5.60 -19.31
N THR A 203 -14.48 -6.40 -18.33
CA THR A 203 -13.60 -7.54 -18.62
C THR A 203 -14.35 -8.82 -18.27
N VAL A 204 -14.96 -9.42 -19.30
CA VAL A 204 -15.61 -10.73 -19.22
C VAL A 204 -14.52 -11.78 -19.04
N PHE A 205 -14.09 -12.00 -17.79
CA PHE A 205 -13.31 -13.18 -17.44
C PHE A 205 -14.26 -14.27 -16.92
N PRO A 206 -14.28 -15.47 -17.53
CA PRO A 206 -15.11 -16.58 -17.07
C PRO A 206 -14.44 -17.21 -15.85
N SER A 207 -14.60 -16.61 -14.67
CA SER A 207 -14.22 -17.31 -13.44
C SER A 207 -15.16 -16.93 -12.29
N SER A 208 -15.68 -17.96 -11.63
CA SER A 208 -16.63 -17.94 -10.51
C SER A 208 -16.08 -17.32 -9.22
N VAL A 209 -14.96 -16.60 -9.29
CA VAL A 209 -14.32 -15.99 -8.13
C VAL A 209 -14.76 -14.53 -8.09
N LYS A 210 -15.43 -14.11 -7.02
CA LYS A 210 -15.86 -12.72 -6.78
C LYS A 210 -14.74 -11.74 -7.17
N CYS A 211 -14.82 -11.19 -8.38
CA CYS A 211 -13.85 -10.21 -8.83
C CYS A 211 -14.11 -8.95 -8.02
N SER A 212 -13.13 -8.54 -7.21
CA SER A 212 -13.20 -7.24 -6.53
C SER A 212 -13.43 -6.19 -7.60
N LYS A 213 -14.57 -5.49 -7.54
CA LYS A 213 -14.90 -4.41 -8.48
C LYS A 213 -13.73 -3.43 -8.57
N ASP A 214 -13.46 -3.00 -9.79
CA ASP A 214 -12.49 -1.95 -10.06
C ASP A 214 -12.90 -0.65 -9.37
N GLY A 215 -11.92 0.03 -8.79
CA GLY A 215 -12.18 1.29 -8.10
C GLY A 215 -10.95 1.96 -7.53
N VAL A 216 -11.09 3.25 -7.23
CA VAL A 216 -10.05 4.09 -6.64
C VAL A 216 -10.52 4.61 -5.29
N SER A 217 -9.79 4.34 -4.23
CA SER A 217 -10.06 4.87 -2.90
C SER A 217 -8.95 5.83 -2.50
N VAL A 218 -9.32 7.04 -2.10
CA VAL A 218 -8.42 8.13 -1.75
C VAL A 218 -8.62 8.50 -0.29
N PHE A 219 -7.54 8.56 0.48
CA PHE A 219 -7.55 8.83 1.91
C PHE A 219 -6.46 9.84 2.28
N ARG A 220 -6.83 10.95 2.91
CA ARG A 220 -5.89 11.95 3.44
C ARG A 220 -4.89 12.41 2.37
N THR A 221 -5.35 12.57 1.14
CA THR A 221 -4.48 12.90 0.01
C THR A 221 -4.64 14.37 -0.32
N ARG A 222 -3.53 15.06 -0.58
CA ARG A 222 -3.51 16.44 -1.06
C ARG A 222 -3.47 16.41 -2.58
N ILE A 223 -4.37 17.14 -3.23
CA ILE A 223 -4.46 17.21 -4.68
C ILE A 223 -4.35 18.68 -5.07
N GLU A 224 -3.33 19.00 -5.86
CA GLU A 224 -2.96 20.36 -6.25
C GLU A 224 -2.74 20.44 -7.75
N GLY A 225 -3.25 21.51 -8.37
CA GLY A 225 -3.18 21.71 -9.82
C GLY A 225 -4.16 20.85 -10.62
N GLY A 226 -4.23 21.13 -11.92
CA GLY A 226 -5.18 20.55 -12.86
C GLY A 226 -6.59 21.12 -12.77
N ALA A 227 -7.36 20.97 -13.86
CA ALA A 227 -8.73 21.47 -13.93
C ALA A 227 -9.75 20.64 -13.13
N LYS A 228 -9.48 19.34 -12.94
CA LYS A 228 -10.30 18.42 -12.15
C LYS A 228 -9.40 17.51 -11.33
N ALA A 229 -9.82 17.19 -10.10
CA ALA A 229 -9.07 16.29 -9.22
C ALA A 229 -9.07 14.84 -9.74
N VAL A 230 -10.19 14.41 -10.33
CA VAL A 230 -10.39 13.06 -10.86
C VAL A 230 -11.16 13.14 -12.17
N LEU A 231 -10.71 12.37 -13.15
CA LEU A 231 -11.44 12.11 -14.39
C LEU A 231 -11.78 10.62 -14.46
N THR A 232 -13.06 10.30 -14.65
CA THR A 232 -13.51 8.93 -14.85
C THR A 232 -14.03 8.75 -16.28
N SER A 233 -13.78 7.57 -16.86
CA SER A 233 -14.41 7.13 -18.10
C SER A 233 -15.40 6.00 -17.79
N GLY A 234 -16.58 6.04 -18.41
CA GLY A 234 -17.63 5.02 -18.22
C GLY A 234 -18.47 5.22 -16.95
N ASP A 235 -18.83 4.10 -16.31
CA ASP A 235 -19.86 4.03 -15.25
C ASP A 235 -19.30 4.25 -13.82
N LEU A 236 -18.03 4.65 -13.71
CA LEU A 236 -17.40 4.93 -12.43
C LEU A 236 -17.93 6.24 -11.85
N THR A 237 -18.49 6.15 -10.65
CA THR A 237 -19.07 7.28 -9.94
C THR A 237 -18.22 7.67 -8.74
N LEU A 238 -18.10 8.97 -8.51
CA LEU A 238 -17.45 9.53 -7.33
C LEU A 238 -18.42 9.44 -6.15
N GLN A 239 -18.01 8.76 -5.07
CA GLN A 239 -18.82 8.49 -3.89
C GLN A 239 -18.05 8.81 -2.61
N ARG A 240 -18.79 8.95 -1.49
CA ARG A 240 -18.23 9.12 -0.13
C ARG A 240 -17.20 10.26 -0.01
N VAL A 241 -17.43 11.35 -0.73
CA VAL A 241 -16.54 12.50 -0.77
C VAL A 241 -16.56 13.25 0.55
N ARG A 242 -15.38 13.48 1.12
CA ARG A 242 -15.13 14.36 2.26
C ARG A 242 -13.89 15.19 1.98
N VAL A 243 -13.97 16.47 2.33
CA VAL A 243 -12.86 17.41 2.21
C VAL A 243 -12.62 18.02 3.57
N ILE A 244 -11.37 17.98 4.04
CA ILE A 244 -10.98 18.59 5.30
C ILE A 244 -10.02 19.73 5.01
N TYR A 245 -10.41 20.92 5.46
CA TYR A 245 -9.59 22.12 5.41
C TYR A 245 -8.73 22.19 6.67
N ALA A 246 -7.43 21.93 6.53
CA ALA A 246 -6.45 22.23 7.57
C ALA A 246 -5.90 23.64 7.37
N ARG A 247 -5.14 24.14 8.36
CA ARG A 247 -4.60 25.52 8.35
C ARG A 247 -3.72 25.83 7.14
N THR A 248 -3.02 24.83 6.61
CA THR A 248 -2.02 24.99 5.55
C THR A 248 -2.31 24.16 4.30
N SER A 249 -3.33 23.31 4.31
CA SER A 249 -3.61 22.40 3.19
C SER A 249 -5.03 21.85 3.20
N ILE A 250 -5.48 21.40 2.03
CA ILE A 250 -6.76 20.72 1.85
C ILE A 250 -6.49 19.23 1.63
N PHE A 251 -7.22 18.39 2.37
CA PHE A 251 -7.12 16.94 2.27
C PHE A 251 -8.43 16.35 1.75
N PHE A 252 -8.31 15.38 0.84
CA PHE A 252 -9.41 14.71 0.19
C PHE A 252 -9.57 13.26 0.66
N TRP A 253 -10.82 12.86 0.84
CA TRP A 253 -11.26 11.47 0.98
C TRP A 253 -12.40 11.23 0.01
N PHE A 254 -12.30 10.20 -0.81
CA PHE A 254 -13.40 9.79 -1.68
C PHE A 254 -13.14 8.40 -2.24
N ASP A 255 -14.21 7.77 -2.70
CA ASP A 255 -14.17 6.52 -3.45
C ASP A 255 -14.64 6.77 -4.88
N VAL A 256 -14.06 6.05 -5.83
CA VAL A 256 -14.49 5.99 -7.22
C VAL A 256 -14.81 4.54 -7.50
N GLU A 257 -16.11 4.21 -7.54
CA GLU A 257 -16.59 2.85 -7.70
C GLU A 257 -17.80 2.82 -8.64
N HIS A 258 -18.08 1.64 -9.19
CA HIS A 258 -19.33 1.39 -9.90
C HIS A 258 -20.50 1.46 -8.92
N GLN A 259 -21.57 2.15 -9.31
CA GLN A 259 -22.80 2.29 -8.52
C GLN A 259 -23.48 0.94 -8.24
#